data_AF-A0A7G5XFS4-F1
#
_entry.id   AF-A0A7G5XFS4-F1
#
_cell.length_a   1.000
_cell.length_b   1.000
_cell.length_c   1.000
_cell.angle_alpha   90.00
_cell.angle_beta   90.00
_cell.angle_gamma   90.00
#
_symmetry.space_group_name_H-M   'P 1'
#
loop_
_entity.id
_entity.type
_entity.pdbx_description
1 polymer ?
#
loop_
_entity_poly.entity_id
_entity_poly.type
_entity_poly.pdbx_seq_one_letter_code
_entity_poly.pdbx_strand_id
1 'polypeptide(L)' 'MMNKLFKRGSFLHEFRWLLAIVIVAATLMLYHDLTGRRMFTSSAQQQWNSSGPGYHK' A
#
# COMPACT_ATOMS: atom_id res chain seq x y z
N MET A 1 -15.83 12.37 21.50
CA MET A 1 -16.04 13.47 20.51
C MET A 1 -15.97 12.99 19.04
N MET A 2 -16.19 11.70 18.73
CA MET A 2 -15.91 11.12 17.39
C MET A 2 -17.15 10.86 16.50
N ASN A 3 -18.38 10.96 17.02
CA ASN A 3 -19.61 10.57 16.28
C ASN A 3 -20.15 11.62 15.28
N LYS A 4 -19.44 12.73 15.04
CA LYS A 4 -19.91 13.79 14.12
C LYS A 4 -19.31 13.71 12.71
N LEU A 5 -18.17 13.03 12.54
CA LEU A 5 -17.41 13.00 11.28
C LEU A 5 -18.11 12.20 10.17
N PHE A 6 -18.91 11.20 10.54
CA PHE A 6 -19.61 10.33 9.59
C PHE A 6 -21.14 10.46 9.64
N LYS A 7 -21.68 11.57 10.15
CA LYS A 7 -23.13 11.82 10.06
C LYS A 7 -23.54 12.11 8.61
N ARG A 8 -24.71 11.62 8.19
CA ARG A 8 -25.35 12.01 6.92
C ARG A 8 -25.45 13.54 6.87
N GLY A 9 -24.88 14.15 5.82
CA GLY A 9 -24.81 15.61 5.65
C GLY A 9 -23.46 16.24 6.03
N SER A 10 -22.51 15.48 6.59
CA SER A 10 -21.13 15.95 6.71
C SER A 10 -20.38 15.77 5.39
N PHE A 11 -19.59 16.76 4.98
CA PHE A 11 -18.72 16.66 3.80
C PHE A 11 -17.83 15.41 3.83
N LEU A 12 -17.34 15.02 5.01
CA LEU A 12 -16.49 13.84 5.18
C LEU A 12 -17.24 12.51 5.04
N HIS A 13 -18.58 12.52 5.16
CA HIS A 13 -19.40 11.32 4.98
C HIS A 13 -19.35 10.79 3.55
N GLU A 14 -19.28 11.68 2.56
CA GLU A 14 -19.16 11.31 1.14
C GLU A 14 -17.84 10.56 0.89
N PHE A 15 -16.76 10.94 1.59
CA PHE A 15 -15.44 10.34 1.46
C PHE A 15 -15.15 9.21 2.48
N ARG A 16 -16.17 8.72 3.20
CA ARG A 16 -15.96 7.74 4.28
C ARG A 16 -15.21 6.48 3.87
N TRP A 17 -15.47 6.00 2.65
CA TRP A 17 -14.84 4.79 2.13
C TRP A 17 -13.40 5.05 1.68
N LEU A 18 -13.13 6.23 1.12
CA LEU A 18 -11.77 6.67 0.84
C LEU A 18 -10.94 6.75 2.13
N LEU A 19 -11.50 7.38 3.17
CA LEU A 19 -10.87 7.47 4.49
C LEU A 19 -10.62 6.08 5.09
N ALA A 20 -11.59 5.17 4.99
CA ALA A 20 -11.42 3.79 5.44
C ALA A 20 -10.26 3.09 4.71
N ILE A 21 -10.19 3.21 3.39
CA ILE A 21 -9.12 2.61 2.58
C ILE A 21 -7.75 3.21 2.93
N VAL A 22 -7.65 4.53 3.09
CA VAL A 22 -6.40 5.21 3.47
C VAL A 22 -5.92 4.74 4.83
N ILE A 23 -6.82 4.64 5.82
CA ILE A 23 -6.48 4.13 7.15
C ILE A 23 -5.97 2.69 7.08
N VAL A 24 -6.66 1.83 6.32
CA VAL A 24 -6.25 0.43 6.13
C VAL A 24 -4.88 0.35 5.45
N ALA A 25 -4.66 1.10 4.38
CA ALA A 25 -3.39 1.13 3.65
C ALA A 25 -2.23 1.62 4.52
N ALA A 26 -2.42 2.73 5.25
CA ALA A 26 -1.42 3.27 6.16
C ALA A 26 -1.08 2.27 7.27
N THR A 27 -2.09 1.63 7.86
CA THR A 27 -1.90 0.61 8.91
C THR A 27 -1.12 -0.58 8.39
N LEU A 28 -1.46 -1.06 7.19
CA LEU A 28 -0.76 -2.17 6.56
C LEU A 28 0.70 -1.81 6.26
N MET A 29 0.97 -0.65 5.68
CA MET A 29 2.35 -0.21 5.42
C MET A 29 3.17 -0.15 6.70
N LEU A 30 2.62 0.46 7.76
CA LEU A 30 3.32 0.62 9.03
C LEU A 30 3.56 -0.72 9.73
N TYR A 31 2.60 -1.64 9.67
CA TYR A 31 2.79 -3.01 10.16
C TYR A 31 3.93 -3.74 9.43
N HIS A 32 4.00 -3.61 8.11
CA HIS A 32 5.05 -4.24 7.30
C HIS A 32 6.42 -3.62 7.55
N ASP A 33 6.51 -2.31 7.77
CA ASP A 33 7.72 -1.60 8.17
C ASP A 33 8.26 -2.10 9.52
N LEU A 34 7.40 -2.16 10.54
CA LEU A 34 7.78 -2.59 11.89
C LEU A 34 8.16 -4.08 11.98
N THR A 35 7.51 -4.93 11.20
CA THR A 35 7.76 -6.39 11.23
C THR A 35 8.84 -6.83 10.25
N GLY A 36 9.35 -5.93 9.41
CA GLY A 36 10.30 -6.25 8.34
C GLY A 36 9.73 -7.19 7.25
N ARG A 37 8.42 -7.44 7.27
CA ARG A 37 7.76 -8.30 6.28
C ARG A 37 7.63 -7.53 4.98
N ARG A 38 8.15 -8.08 3.88
CA ARG A 38 7.93 -7.52 2.55
C ARG A 38 6.54 -7.91 2.04
N MET A 39 5.72 -6.92 1.67
CA MET A 39 4.42 -7.15 1.02
C MET A 39 4.57 -7.83 -0.34
N PHE A 40 5.63 -7.49 -1.06
CA PHE A 40 5.98 -8.08 -2.35
C PHE A 40 7.32 -8.81 -2.20
N THR A 41 7.28 -10.11 -1.93
CA THR A 41 8.43 -11.00 -2.09
C THR A 41 8.24 -11.79 -3.37
N SER A 42 8.77 -11.25 -4.43
CA SER A 42 8.77 -11.89 -5.72
C SER A 42 9.95 -12.87 -5.79
N SER A 43 9.76 -14.09 -5.28
CA SER A 43 10.68 -15.20 -5.61
C SER A 43 10.70 -15.53 -7.11
N ALA A 44 9.75 -14.95 -7.87
CA ALA A 44 9.59 -15.11 -9.30
C ALA A 44 9.35 -13.77 -10.05
N GLN A 45 9.82 -12.61 -9.55
CA GLN A 45 9.85 -11.43 -10.42
C GLN A 45 10.83 -11.74 -11.54
N GLN A 46 10.34 -11.79 -12.77
CA GLN A 46 11.22 -11.82 -13.92
C GLN A 46 12.06 -10.54 -13.89
N GLN A 47 13.32 -10.68 -13.48
CA GLN A 47 14.29 -9.62 -13.58
C GLN A 47 14.44 -9.31 -15.06
N TRP A 48 14.04 -8.10 -15.47
CA TRP A 48 14.25 -7.63 -16.83
C TRP A 48 15.76 -7.49 -17.06
N ASN A 49 16.39 -8.53 -17.59
CA ASN A 49 17.80 -8.52 -17.93
C ASN A 49 17.92 -8.00 -19.38
N SER A 50 18.39 -6.77 -19.55
CA SER A 50 18.94 -6.34 -20.84
C SER A 50 20.38 -6.85 -20.93
N SER A 51 20.54 -8.17 -21.09
CA SER A 51 21.84 -8.70 -21.51
C SER A 51 22.05 -8.27 -22.95
N GLY A 52 22.66 -7.10 -23.13
CA GLY A 52 23.33 -6.75 -24.38
C GLY A 52 24.35 -7.84 -24.75
N PRO A 53 24.96 -7.81 -25.95
CA PRO A 53 25.83 -8.89 -26.44
C PRO A 53 26.84 -9.32 -25.36
N GLY A 54 26.64 -10.53 -24.84
CA GLY A 54 27.29 -10.99 -23.62
C GLY A 54 28.79 -11.14 -23.81
N TYR A 55 29.56 -10.29 -23.14
CA TYR A 55 30.98 -10.52 -22.88
C TYR A 55 31.16 -10.96 -21.44
N HIS A 56 30.94 -12.25 -21.19
CA HIS A 56 31.54 -12.95 -20.07
C HIS A 56 32.51 -13.97 -20.69
N LYS A 57 33.81 -13.83 -20.36
CA LYS A 57 34.87 -14.75 -20.77
C LYS A 57 34.69 -16.11 -20.11
#